data_AF-A0A9P5YK89-F1
#
_entry.id   AF-A0A9P5YK89-F1
#
_cell.length_a   1.000
_cell.length_b   1.000
_cell.length_c   1.000
_cell.angle_alpha   90.00
_cell.angle_beta   90.00
_cell.angle_gamma   90.00
#
_symmetry.space_group_name_H-M   'P 1'
#
loop_
_entity.id
_entity.type
_entity.pdbx_description
1 polymer ?
#
loop_
_entity_poly.entity_id
_entity_poly.type
_entity_poly.pdbx_seq_one_letter_code
_entity_poly.pdbx_strand_id
1 'polypeptide(L)'
;TLFDKAESASNILNWLDTVVYPNKEDRPDYICIDKACLVLRHLALQPEYWNEWSQTTRFIVDTYHYINHKADDLLCRTYCNPTLESGDLVGERIDDDGTIHKVREFNTEASEQLNAWMTGFDSILKRMVAKNFRWFLHSMLFYHVKHVLEKKNINTSNKEVQVFRSWDNEDDEDEVVSSTYEDDAEEVDAEVEEVEEESSGSSESVEENEEVEEDEEEEMMVEEDDEEEDEYSD
;
A
#
# COMPACT_ATOMS: atom_id res chain seq x y z
N THR A 1 -14.28 -11.00 15.70
CA THR A 1 -13.07 -10.17 15.94
C THR A 1 -13.06 -9.05 14.91
N LEU A 2 -12.28 -7.97 15.08
CA LEU A 2 -12.29 -6.88 14.09
C LEU A 2 -11.71 -7.35 12.74
N PHE A 3 -10.81 -8.32 12.80
CA PHE A 3 -10.20 -9.00 11.66
C PHE A 3 -10.48 -10.49 11.73
N ASP A 4 -10.61 -11.12 10.57
CA ASP A 4 -10.63 -12.57 10.46
C ASP A 4 -9.28 -13.17 10.82
N LYS A 5 -9.26 -14.45 11.20
CA LYS A 5 -8.01 -15.16 11.54
C LYS A 5 -7.07 -15.33 10.34
N ALA A 6 -7.60 -15.15 9.13
CA ALA A 6 -6.87 -15.25 7.88
C ALA A 6 -7.19 -14.04 7.00
N GLU A 7 -6.16 -13.44 6.43
CA GLU A 7 -6.26 -12.33 5.48
C GLU A 7 -6.29 -12.86 4.04
N SER A 8 -7.35 -13.59 3.69
CA SER A 8 -7.62 -13.95 2.30
C SER A 8 -8.19 -12.75 1.55
N ALA A 9 -8.08 -12.75 0.21
CA ALA A 9 -8.64 -11.69 -0.63
C ALA A 9 -10.15 -11.48 -0.36
N SER A 10 -10.91 -12.56 -0.22
CA SER A 10 -12.35 -12.52 0.08
C SER A 10 -12.65 -11.93 1.46
N ASN A 11 -11.85 -12.26 2.48
CA ASN A 11 -12.04 -11.70 3.83
C ASN A 11 -11.72 -10.21 3.86
N ILE A 12 -10.68 -9.78 3.13
CA ILE A 12 -10.32 -8.37 3.01
C ILE A 12 -11.47 -7.60 2.34
N LEU A 13 -11.99 -8.09 1.21
CA LEU A 13 -13.11 -7.44 0.52
C LEU A 13 -14.37 -7.38 1.39
N ASN A 14 -14.76 -8.49 2.01
CA ASN A 14 -15.92 -8.53 2.89
C ASN A 14 -15.77 -7.55 4.06
N TRP A 15 -14.57 -7.45 4.64
CA TRP A 15 -14.28 -6.48 5.69
C TRP A 15 -14.39 -5.04 5.20
N LEU A 16 -13.80 -4.72 4.04
CA LEU A 16 -13.88 -3.40 3.45
C LEU A 16 -15.33 -3.00 3.15
N ASP A 17 -16.09 -3.90 2.55
CA ASP A 17 -17.46 -3.64 2.10
C ASP A 17 -18.46 -3.58 3.26
N THR A 18 -18.36 -4.48 4.24
CA THR A 18 -19.39 -4.59 5.29
C THR A 18 -19.06 -3.86 6.58
N VAL A 19 -17.76 -3.64 6.87
CA VAL A 19 -17.31 -3.09 8.15
C VAL A 19 -16.75 -1.68 8.01
N VAL A 20 -15.95 -1.43 6.98
CA VAL A 20 -15.22 -0.17 6.84
C VAL A 20 -16.01 0.85 6.02
N TYR A 21 -16.49 0.44 4.84
CA TYR A 21 -17.19 1.30 3.89
C TYR A 21 -18.53 0.70 3.44
N PRO A 22 -19.53 0.60 4.36
CA PRO A 22 -20.86 0.08 4.02
C PRO A 22 -21.59 0.91 2.97
N ASN A 23 -21.27 2.20 2.87
CA ASN A 23 -21.81 3.08 1.85
C ASN A 23 -20.72 3.39 0.83
N LYS A 24 -21.09 3.36 -0.46
CA LYS A 24 -20.16 3.63 -1.57
C LYS A 24 -19.56 5.04 -1.49
N GLU A 25 -20.36 6.01 -1.06
CA GLU A 25 -19.95 7.42 -0.92
C GLU A 25 -18.87 7.64 0.17
N ASP A 26 -18.72 6.71 1.10
CA ASP A 26 -17.71 6.79 2.16
C ASP A 26 -16.37 6.15 1.75
N ARG A 27 -16.32 5.50 0.57
CA ARG A 27 -15.11 4.83 0.08
C ARG A 27 -14.06 5.86 -0.33
N PRO A 28 -12.79 5.66 0.05
CA PRO A 28 -11.72 6.53 -0.40
C PRO A 28 -11.41 6.28 -1.87
N ASP A 29 -10.88 7.31 -2.55
CA ASP A 29 -10.39 7.18 -3.92
C ASP A 29 -9.24 6.17 -4.03
N TYR A 30 -8.49 5.97 -2.94
CA TYR A 30 -7.32 5.09 -2.89
C TYR A 30 -7.29 4.24 -1.61
N ILE A 31 -6.97 2.95 -1.79
CA ILE A 31 -6.66 2.02 -0.70
C ILE A 31 -5.28 1.41 -0.97
N CYS A 32 -4.34 1.65 -0.06
CA CYS A 32 -3.01 1.05 -0.12
C CYS A 32 -2.95 -0.20 0.77
N ILE A 33 -2.76 -1.37 0.15
CA ILE A 33 -2.59 -2.65 0.85
C ILE A 33 -1.59 -3.54 0.09
N ASP A 34 -0.74 -4.26 0.83
CA ASP A 34 0.24 -5.19 0.24
C ASP A 34 -0.44 -6.25 -0.65
N LYS A 35 -1.62 -6.74 -0.27
CA LYS A 35 -2.38 -7.75 -1.03
C LYS A 35 -3.31 -7.18 -2.10
N ALA A 36 -3.13 -5.92 -2.53
CA ALA A 36 -4.03 -5.28 -3.51
C ALA A 36 -4.12 -6.08 -4.82
N CYS A 37 -3.02 -6.64 -5.32
CA CYS A 37 -3.02 -7.47 -6.52
C CYS A 37 -3.91 -8.74 -6.37
N LEU A 38 -3.86 -9.40 -5.21
CA LEU A 38 -4.70 -10.56 -4.91
C LEU A 38 -6.17 -10.19 -4.76
N VAL A 39 -6.44 -9.05 -4.12
CA VAL A 39 -7.78 -8.49 -3.97
C VAL A 39 -8.38 -8.14 -5.34
N LEU A 40 -7.63 -7.45 -6.20
CA LEU A 40 -8.05 -7.10 -7.55
C LEU A 40 -8.26 -8.32 -8.42
N ARG A 41 -7.41 -9.34 -8.31
CA ARG A 41 -7.61 -10.61 -9.03
C ARG A 41 -8.92 -11.29 -8.61
N HIS A 42 -9.23 -11.26 -7.31
CA HIS A 42 -10.49 -11.79 -6.81
C HIS A 42 -11.70 -10.97 -7.28
N LEU A 43 -11.60 -9.63 -7.28
CA LEU A 43 -12.63 -8.73 -7.81
C LEU A 43 -12.87 -8.96 -9.31
N ALA A 44 -11.82 -9.15 -10.10
CA ALA A 44 -11.92 -9.35 -11.55
C ALA A 44 -12.70 -10.61 -11.93
N LEU A 45 -12.76 -11.60 -11.03
CA LEU A 45 -13.58 -12.82 -11.20
C LEU A 45 -15.06 -12.60 -10.80
N GLN A 46 -15.42 -11.42 -10.28
CA GLN A 46 -16.75 -11.07 -9.79
C GLN A 46 -17.24 -9.77 -10.45
N PRO A 47 -17.90 -9.84 -11.61
CA PRO A 47 -18.25 -8.66 -12.42
C PRO A 47 -19.03 -7.59 -11.65
N GLU A 48 -19.95 -8.00 -10.75
CA GLU A 48 -20.73 -7.08 -9.93
C GLU A 48 -19.85 -6.27 -8.98
N TYR A 49 -18.97 -6.93 -8.23
CA TYR A 49 -18.04 -6.26 -7.32
C TYR A 49 -17.01 -5.42 -8.07
N TRP A 50 -16.50 -5.91 -9.21
CA TRP A 50 -15.57 -5.15 -10.05
C TRP A 50 -16.19 -3.84 -10.52
N ASN A 51 -17.39 -3.89 -11.10
CA ASN A 51 -18.08 -2.71 -11.60
C ASN A 51 -18.32 -1.69 -10.50
N GLU A 52 -18.52 -2.14 -9.27
CA GLU A 52 -18.74 -1.25 -8.15
C GLU A 52 -17.46 -0.63 -7.60
N TRP A 53 -16.45 -1.45 -7.28
CA TRP A 53 -15.22 -0.98 -6.66
C TRP A 53 -14.35 -0.18 -7.63
N SER A 54 -14.30 -0.57 -8.90
CA SER A 54 -13.49 0.13 -9.92
C SER A 54 -13.96 1.57 -10.19
N GLN A 55 -15.21 1.90 -9.86
CA GLN A 55 -15.76 3.25 -10.03
C GLN A 55 -15.42 4.19 -8.87
N THR A 56 -15.23 3.65 -7.66
CA THR A 56 -15.07 4.47 -6.45
C THR A 56 -13.64 4.47 -5.92
N THR A 57 -12.88 3.39 -6.13
CA THR A 57 -11.65 3.16 -5.38
C THR A 57 -10.60 2.46 -6.23
N ARG A 58 -9.38 2.97 -6.16
CA ARG A 58 -8.18 2.34 -6.71
C ARG A 58 -7.41 1.61 -5.62
N PHE A 59 -7.12 0.34 -5.85
CA PHE A 59 -6.25 -0.44 -4.98
C PHE A 59 -4.81 -0.30 -5.44
N ILE A 60 -3.94 0.19 -4.56
CA ILE A 60 -2.51 0.37 -4.84
C ILE A 60 -1.67 -0.50 -3.90
N VAL A 61 -0.50 -0.88 -4.36
CA VAL A 61 0.54 -1.53 -3.53
C VAL A 61 1.63 -0.52 -3.19
N ASP A 62 2.45 -0.81 -2.19
CA ASP A 62 3.66 -0.04 -1.96
C ASP A 62 4.71 -0.26 -3.08
N THR A 63 5.78 0.53 -3.02
CA THR A 63 6.81 0.52 -4.08
C THR A 63 7.67 -0.72 -4.04
N TYR A 64 7.93 -1.24 -2.85
CA TYR A 64 8.74 -2.44 -2.69
C TYR A 64 8.01 -3.65 -3.29
N HIS A 65 6.72 -3.82 -2.99
CA HIS A 65 5.84 -4.79 -3.62
C HIS A 65 5.80 -4.59 -5.14
N TYR A 66 5.56 -3.35 -5.59
CA TYR A 66 5.48 -3.06 -7.02
C TYR A 66 6.76 -3.44 -7.77
N ILE A 67 7.94 -3.03 -7.28
CA ILE A 67 9.22 -3.32 -7.92
C ILE A 67 9.46 -4.83 -8.05
N ASN A 68 9.12 -5.59 -7.01
CA ASN A 68 9.36 -7.03 -6.97
C ASN A 68 8.33 -7.84 -7.79
N HIS A 69 7.10 -7.34 -7.95
CA HIS A 69 6.01 -8.08 -8.57
C HIS A 69 5.66 -7.60 -10.00
N LYS A 70 6.07 -6.39 -10.39
CA LYS A 70 5.71 -5.79 -11.69
C LYS A 70 6.21 -6.58 -12.90
N ALA A 71 7.26 -7.39 -12.78
CA ALA A 71 7.79 -8.11 -13.94
C ALA A 71 6.79 -9.17 -14.45
N ASP A 72 6.12 -9.86 -13.51
CA ASP A 72 5.39 -11.09 -13.79
C ASP A 72 3.87 -10.95 -13.71
N ASP A 73 3.35 -9.84 -13.17
CA ASP A 73 1.90 -9.64 -12.99
C ASP A 73 1.40 -8.38 -13.73
N LEU A 74 0.73 -8.61 -14.87
CA LEU A 74 0.11 -7.57 -15.69
C LEU A 74 -1.00 -6.80 -14.95
N LEU A 75 -1.75 -7.48 -14.08
CA LEU A 75 -2.79 -6.85 -13.27
C LEU A 75 -2.17 -5.86 -12.28
N CYS A 76 -1.09 -6.27 -11.60
CA CYS A 76 -0.35 -5.40 -10.68
C CYS A 76 0.22 -4.16 -11.40
N ARG A 77 0.85 -4.35 -12.58
CA ARG A 77 1.35 -3.25 -13.42
C ARG A 77 0.27 -2.25 -13.80
N THR A 78 -0.91 -2.75 -14.17
CA THR A 78 -1.98 -1.94 -14.76
C THR A 78 -2.79 -1.23 -13.69
N TYR A 79 -3.10 -1.91 -12.59
CA TYR A 79 -4.11 -1.45 -11.63
C TYR A 79 -3.54 -1.12 -10.24
N CYS A 80 -2.38 -1.69 -9.86
CA CYS A 80 -1.80 -1.48 -8.53
C CYS A 80 -0.66 -0.44 -8.49
N ASN A 81 -0.30 0.14 -9.62
CA ASN A 81 0.87 1.01 -9.74
C ASN A 81 0.76 2.23 -8.79
N PRO A 82 1.70 2.41 -7.84
CA PRO A 82 1.67 3.53 -6.90
C PRO A 82 2.00 4.89 -7.55
N THR A 83 2.58 4.92 -8.75
CA THR A 83 2.94 6.13 -9.49
C THR A 83 2.04 6.32 -10.71
N LEU A 84 0.74 6.46 -10.47
CA LEU A 84 -0.19 6.83 -11.54
C LEU A 84 0.14 8.26 -12.02
N GLU A 85 0.50 8.40 -13.31
CA GLU A 85 0.83 9.69 -13.94
C GLU A 85 -0.31 10.73 -13.88
N SER A 86 -1.54 10.31 -13.59
CA SER A 86 -2.75 11.13 -13.66
C SER A 86 -3.59 11.12 -12.37
N GLY A 87 -2.98 10.80 -11.22
CA GLY A 87 -3.68 10.70 -9.94
C GLY A 87 -3.21 11.70 -8.88
N ASP A 88 -4.10 12.03 -7.96
CA ASP A 88 -3.89 12.93 -6.80
C ASP A 88 -2.86 12.40 -5.77
N LEU A 89 -2.15 11.31 -6.09
CA LEU A 89 -1.11 10.72 -5.23
C LEU A 89 0.30 11.24 -5.54
N VAL A 90 0.47 12.04 -6.59
CA VAL A 90 1.75 12.65 -6.96
C VAL A 90 1.57 14.16 -6.98
N GLY A 91 2.10 14.81 -5.94
CA GLY A 91 2.17 16.26 -5.84
C GLY A 91 3.49 16.79 -6.38
N GLU A 92 3.56 18.11 -6.57
CA GLU A 92 4.81 18.80 -6.92
C GLU A 92 5.40 19.47 -5.67
N ARG A 93 6.70 19.23 -5.43
CA ARG A 93 7.49 19.89 -4.40
C ARG A 93 8.58 20.71 -5.07
N ILE A 94 8.86 21.88 -4.52
CA ILE A 94 9.96 22.73 -4.98
C ILE A 94 11.08 22.58 -3.96
N ASP A 95 12.25 22.18 -4.43
CA ASP A 95 13.45 22.05 -3.60
C ASP A 95 14.10 23.42 -3.35
N ASP A 96 15.09 23.48 -2.46
CA ASP A 96 15.79 24.71 -2.07
C ASP A 96 16.46 25.43 -3.27
N ASP A 97 16.80 24.67 -4.31
CA ASP A 97 17.37 25.18 -5.58
C ASP A 97 16.30 25.68 -6.58
N GLY A 98 15.01 25.58 -6.24
CA GLY A 98 13.90 25.99 -7.09
C GLY A 98 13.47 24.98 -8.16
N THR A 99 14.04 23.77 -8.15
CA THR A 99 13.66 22.67 -9.05
C THR A 99 12.35 22.03 -8.59
N ILE A 100 11.47 21.71 -9.55
CA ILE A 100 10.19 21.05 -9.27
C ILE A 100 10.39 19.53 -9.34
N HIS A 101 10.14 18.85 -8.22
CA HIS A 101 10.16 17.41 -8.10
C HIS A 101 8.73 16.87 -7.94
N LYS A 102 8.40 15.83 -8.70
CA LYS A 102 7.17 15.06 -8.50
C LYS A 102 7.38 14.14 -7.29
N VAL A 103 6.67 14.41 -6.21
CA VAL A 103 6.78 13.68 -4.95
C VAL A 103 5.43 13.06 -4.61
N ARG A 104 5.46 11.83 -4.10
CA ARG A 104 4.24 11.17 -3.67
C ARG A 104 3.63 11.90 -2.49
N GLU A 105 2.31 12.13 -2.53
CA GLU A 105 1.59 12.78 -1.44
C GLU A 105 1.45 11.86 -0.22
N PHE A 106 1.36 10.55 -0.44
CA PHE A 106 1.25 9.56 0.62
C PHE A 106 2.57 8.80 0.84
N ASN A 107 2.98 8.72 2.09
CA ASN A 107 4.18 8.01 2.51
C ASN A 107 3.84 6.56 2.89
N THR A 108 3.92 5.64 1.92
CA THR A 108 3.71 4.20 2.14
C THR A 108 4.78 3.62 3.07
N GLU A 109 6.01 4.11 2.97
CA GLU A 109 7.14 3.68 3.81
C GLU A 109 6.88 3.98 5.31
N ALA A 110 6.35 5.15 5.63
CA ALA A 110 5.94 5.47 7.00
C ALA A 110 4.86 4.50 7.54
N SER A 111 3.98 4.00 6.65
CA SER A 111 2.98 3.00 7.01
C SER A 111 3.62 1.62 7.27
N GLU A 112 4.62 1.24 6.47
CA GLU A 112 5.40 0.02 6.67
C GLU A 112 6.18 0.05 7.98
N GLN A 113 6.87 1.16 8.27
CA GLN A 113 7.58 1.34 9.54
C GLN A 113 6.65 1.28 10.75
N LEU A 114 5.44 1.86 10.63
CA LEU A 114 4.43 1.75 11.67
C LEU A 114 3.98 0.29 11.87
N ASN A 115 3.77 -0.46 10.79
CA ASN A 115 3.41 -1.88 10.85
C ASN A 115 4.53 -2.72 11.49
N ALA A 116 5.79 -2.44 11.16
CA ALA A 116 6.95 -3.08 11.77
C ALA A 116 7.03 -2.80 13.27
N TRP A 117 6.82 -1.54 13.69
CA TRP A 117 6.76 -1.18 15.11
C TRP A 117 5.60 -1.89 15.84
N MET A 118 4.42 -1.94 15.23
CA MET A 118 3.24 -2.62 15.77
C MET A 118 3.44 -4.13 15.94
N THR A 119 4.28 -4.75 15.11
CA THR A 119 4.60 -6.18 15.16
C THR A 119 5.17 -6.60 16.52
N GLY A 120 5.87 -5.70 17.22
CA GLY A 120 6.35 -5.95 18.59
C GLY A 120 5.23 -6.23 19.61
N PHE A 121 3.99 -5.85 19.31
CA PHE A 121 2.81 -6.03 20.18
C PHE A 121 1.88 -7.17 19.73
N ASP A 122 2.21 -7.86 18.65
CA ASP A 122 1.36 -8.85 17.97
C ASP A 122 0.74 -9.90 18.92
N SER A 123 1.54 -10.43 19.86
CA SER A 123 1.09 -11.43 20.84
C SER A 123 -0.09 -10.98 21.72
N ILE A 124 -0.14 -9.69 22.06
CA ILE A 124 -1.22 -9.11 22.86
C ILE A 124 -2.38 -8.74 21.94
N LEU A 125 -2.10 -8.12 20.78
CA LEU A 125 -3.10 -7.69 19.81
C LEU A 125 -3.99 -8.84 19.35
N LYS A 126 -3.40 -10.00 19.03
CA LYS A 126 -4.13 -11.21 18.59
C LYS A 126 -5.13 -11.75 19.62
N ARG A 127 -5.00 -11.37 20.88
CA ARG A 127 -5.86 -11.84 21.99
C ARG A 127 -6.94 -10.83 22.38
N MET A 128 -6.91 -9.62 21.81
CA MET A 128 -7.84 -8.56 22.19
C MET A 128 -9.18 -8.66 21.46
N VAL A 129 -10.26 -8.30 22.16
CA VAL A 129 -11.54 -7.99 21.53
C VAL A 129 -11.47 -6.65 20.79
N ALA A 130 -12.28 -6.46 19.76
CA ALA A 130 -12.26 -5.27 18.89
C ALA A 130 -12.28 -3.94 19.66
N LYS A 131 -13.09 -3.84 20.72
CA LYS A 131 -13.17 -2.64 21.57
C LYS A 131 -11.85 -2.34 22.28
N ASN A 132 -11.20 -3.37 22.81
CA ASN A 132 -9.92 -3.23 23.52
C ASN A 132 -8.80 -2.93 22.54
N PHE A 133 -8.82 -3.56 21.36
CA PHE A 133 -7.87 -3.30 20.28
C PHE A 133 -7.88 -1.83 19.85
N ARG A 134 -9.06 -1.24 19.61
CA ARG A 134 -9.20 0.18 19.24
C ARG A 134 -8.65 1.11 20.31
N TRP A 135 -8.99 0.88 21.58
CA TRP A 135 -8.48 1.68 22.70
C TRP A 135 -6.97 1.53 22.87
N PHE A 136 -6.45 0.30 22.71
CA PHE A 136 -5.02 0.01 22.78
C PHE A 136 -4.26 0.73 21.67
N LEU A 137 -4.68 0.60 20.42
CA LEU A 137 -4.07 1.30 19.28
C LEU A 137 -4.03 2.81 19.52
N HIS A 138 -5.16 3.41 19.89
CA HIS A 138 -5.22 4.84 20.14
C HIS A 138 -4.25 5.28 21.24
N SER A 139 -4.21 4.54 22.35
CA SER A 139 -3.30 4.84 23.47
C SER A 139 -1.84 4.67 23.07
N MET A 140 -1.51 3.57 22.40
CA MET A 140 -0.13 3.27 21.96
C MET A 140 0.40 4.28 20.96
N LEU A 141 -0.40 4.65 19.95
CA LEU A 141 -0.04 5.68 18.99
C LEU A 141 0.17 7.04 19.67
N PHE A 142 -0.72 7.41 20.61
CA PHE A 142 -0.59 8.66 21.37
C PHE A 142 0.72 8.70 22.18
N TYR A 143 1.06 7.62 22.88
CA TYR A 143 2.32 7.54 23.63
C TYR A 143 3.55 7.49 22.72
N HIS A 144 3.47 6.77 21.60
CA HIS A 144 4.57 6.69 20.63
C HIS A 144 4.90 8.07 20.05
N VAL A 145 3.88 8.81 19.61
CA VAL A 145 4.07 10.18 19.08
C VAL A 145 4.69 11.08 20.15
N LYS A 146 4.20 11.04 21.39
CA LYS A 146 4.81 11.81 22.49
C LYS A 146 6.30 11.47 22.69
N HIS A 147 6.62 10.18 22.76
CA HIS A 147 8.00 9.72 22.95
C HIS A 147 8.92 10.16 21.81
N VAL A 148 8.47 10.06 20.55
CA VAL A 148 9.23 10.49 19.37
C VAL A 148 9.48 12.00 19.39
N LEU A 149 8.48 12.81 19.76
CA LEU A 149 8.64 14.27 19.87
C LEU A 149 9.62 14.66 20.98
N GLU A 150 9.54 14.01 22.14
CA GLU A 150 10.48 14.23 23.24
C GLU A 150 11.92 13.90 22.83
N LYS A 151 12.13 12.74 22.17
CA LYS A 151 13.45 12.33 21.66
C LYS A 151 13.99 13.31 20.61
N LYS A 152 13.15 13.78 19.69
CA LYS A 152 13.54 14.80 18.70
C LYS A 152 13.97 16.10 19.39
N ASN A 153 13.21 16.58 20.37
CA ASN A 153 13.56 17.80 21.10
C ASN A 153 14.87 17.68 21.87
N ILE A 154 15.13 16.52 22.51
CA ILE A 154 16.41 16.25 23.18
C ILE A 154 17.56 16.24 22.17
N ASN A 155 17.37 15.58 21.03
CA ASN A 155 18.41 15.51 19.98
C ASN A 155 18.71 16.88 19.36
N THR A 156 17.68 17.70 19.11
CA THR A 156 17.87 19.08 18.64
C THR A 156 18.62 19.92 19.67
N SER A 157 18.23 19.81 20.95
CA SER A 157 18.91 20.53 22.04
C SER A 157 20.38 20.11 22.17
N ASN A 158 20.67 18.82 22.04
CA ASN A 158 22.04 18.30 22.07
C ASN A 158 22.85 18.75 20.84
N LYS A 159 22.25 18.80 19.64
CA LYS A 159 22.90 19.35 18.43
C LYS A 159 23.19 20.83 18.56
N GLU A 160 22.25 21.65 19.05
CA GLU A 160 22.47 23.08 19.30
C GLU A 160 23.57 23.33 20.34
N VAL A 161 23.62 22.52 21.41
CA VAL A 161 24.68 22.61 22.42
C VAL A 161 26.05 22.19 21.86
N GLN A 162 26.11 21.22 20.94
CA GLN A 162 27.36 20.83 20.26
C GLN A 162 27.82 21.91 19.27
N VAL A 163 26.91 22.48 18.47
CA VAL A 163 27.23 23.57 17.53
C VAL A 163 27.69 24.83 18.28
N PHE A 164 27.02 25.19 19.37
CA PHE A 164 27.44 26.31 20.22
C PHE A 164 28.84 26.11 20.82
N ARG A 165 29.14 24.89 21.30
CA ARG A 165 30.49 24.55 21.80
C ARG A 165 31.56 24.49 20.71
N SER A 166 31.17 24.26 19.46
CA SER A 166 32.09 24.27 18.32
C SER A 166 32.48 25.69 17.89
N TRP A 167 31.63 26.69 18.13
CA TRP A 167 31.95 28.11 17.84
C TRP A 167 32.82 28.78 18.91
N ASP A 168 32.85 28.25 20.13
CA ASP A 168 33.71 28.77 21.20
C ASP A 168 35.17 28.26 21.12
N ASN A 169 35.51 27.44 20.11
CA ASN A 169 36.85 26.87 19.90
C ASN A 169 37.40 27.18 18.49
N GLU A 170 37.34 28.43 18.04
CA GLU A 170 38.24 28.93 16.99
C GLU A 170 39.39 29.70 17.65
N ASP A 171 40.32 28.97 18.27
CA ASP A 171 41.70 29.42 18.49
C ASP A 171 42.60 28.17 18.56
N ASP A 172 43.43 28.03 17.51
CA ASP A 172 44.70 27.29 17.40
C ASP A 172 44.77 25.74 17.43
N GLU A 173 45.18 25.22 16.27
CA GLU A 173 46.16 24.15 16.00
C GLU A 173 45.86 22.67 16.35
N ASP A 174 45.70 21.87 15.28
CA ASP A 174 46.11 20.47 15.08
C ASP A 174 46.17 19.52 16.30
N GLU A 175 45.12 18.74 16.55
CA GLU A 175 45.28 17.39 17.13
C GLU A 175 44.19 16.41 16.68
N VAL A 176 44.62 15.36 15.99
CA VAL A 176 43.79 14.24 15.53
C VAL A 176 43.44 13.38 16.74
N VAL A 177 42.24 13.54 17.30
CA VAL A 177 41.71 12.62 18.32
C VAL A 177 40.69 11.68 17.69
N SER A 178 41.20 10.49 17.37
CA SER A 178 40.44 9.27 17.10
C SER A 178 39.67 8.85 18.36
N SER A 179 38.34 8.74 18.28
CA SER A 179 37.56 7.90 19.19
C SER A 179 36.35 7.29 18.48
N THR A 180 36.57 6.05 18.02
CA THR A 180 35.64 4.91 17.85
C THR A 180 34.14 5.18 17.77
N TYR A 181 33.64 4.96 16.56
CA TYR A 181 32.25 4.83 16.15
C TYR A 181 31.63 3.51 16.64
N GLU A 182 30.48 3.58 17.30
CA GLU A 182 29.41 2.57 17.24
C GLU A 182 28.08 3.34 17.24
N ASP A 183 27.68 3.81 16.05
CA ASP A 183 26.33 4.29 15.77
C ASP A 183 25.69 3.30 14.79
N ASP A 184 24.79 2.45 15.30
CA ASP A 184 23.79 1.74 14.51
C ASP A 184 22.69 2.76 14.15
N ALA A 185 22.89 3.46 13.03
CA ALA A 185 21.85 4.21 12.36
C ALA A 185 21.91 3.87 10.87
N GLU A 186 20.89 3.16 10.39
CA GLU A 186 20.61 2.98 8.98
C GLU A 186 20.40 4.37 8.33
N GLU A 187 21.41 4.85 7.62
CA GLU A 187 21.25 5.90 6.62
C GLU A 187 20.74 5.28 5.32
N VAL A 188 19.58 5.75 4.90
CA VAL A 188 19.05 5.60 3.54
C VAL A 188 19.52 6.80 2.73
N ASP A 189 20.64 6.66 2.03
CA ASP A 189 20.95 7.49 0.86
C ASP A 189 20.43 6.77 -0.38
N ALA A 190 19.32 7.27 -0.91
CA ALA A 190 18.80 6.91 -2.22
C ALA A 190 19.44 7.85 -3.26
N GLU A 191 20.69 7.59 -3.63
CA GLU A 191 21.18 8.01 -4.94
C GLU A 191 20.75 6.93 -5.95
N VAL A 192 19.71 7.22 -6.72
CA VAL A 192 19.44 6.48 -7.96
C VAL A 192 19.69 7.45 -9.10
N GLU A 193 20.84 7.24 -9.76
CA GLU A 193 21.13 7.81 -11.06
C GLU A 193 19.99 7.45 -12.03
N GLU A 194 19.39 8.47 -12.63
CA GLU A 194 18.52 8.33 -13.78
C GLU A 194 19.38 7.92 -14.98
N VAL A 195 19.13 6.72 -15.50
CA VAL A 195 19.55 6.36 -16.85
C VAL A 195 18.29 6.37 -17.72
N GLU A 196 18.09 7.49 -18.41
CA GLU A 196 17.24 7.55 -19.59
C GLU A 196 17.82 6.60 -20.64
N GLU A 197 17.08 5.59 -21.09
CA GLU A 197 17.30 5.06 -22.43
C GLU A 197 15.98 4.95 -23.20
N GLU A 198 16.04 5.62 -24.35
CA GLU A 198 14.96 5.88 -25.27
C GLU A 198 14.53 4.62 -26.02
N SER A 199 13.22 4.54 -26.24
CA SER A 199 12.59 3.65 -27.19
C SER A 199 13.11 3.92 -28.61
N SER A 200 13.83 2.95 -29.19
CA SER A 200 13.97 2.85 -30.64
C SER A 200 13.58 1.43 -31.07
N GLY A 201 12.55 1.35 -31.90
CA GLY A 201 12.01 0.08 -32.37
C GLY A 201 12.93 -0.64 -33.35
N SER A 202 12.83 -1.96 -33.35
CA SER A 202 12.95 -2.74 -34.58
C SER A 202 12.09 -3.98 -34.47
N SER A 203 11.22 -4.13 -35.46
CA SER A 203 10.46 -5.32 -35.78
C SER A 203 11.38 -6.51 -36.05
N GLU A 204 11.12 -7.65 -35.41
CA GLU A 204 11.49 -8.93 -36.00
C GLU A 204 10.50 -10.02 -35.59
N SER A 205 9.97 -10.67 -36.63
CA SER A 205 8.94 -11.71 -36.67
C SER A 205 9.51 -13.10 -36.43
N VAL A 206 8.86 -13.92 -35.60
CA VAL A 206 8.89 -15.40 -35.63
C VAL A 206 7.57 -15.87 -35.01
N GLU A 207 6.56 -16.21 -35.82
CA GLU A 207 6.17 -17.56 -36.27
C GLU A 207 5.68 -18.51 -35.16
N GLU A 208 4.36 -18.76 -35.24
CA GLU A 208 3.62 -20.02 -35.06
C GLU A 208 3.76 -20.83 -33.75
N ASN A 209 2.63 -20.99 -33.05
CA ASN A 209 1.93 -22.27 -33.00
C ASN A 209 0.46 -22.06 -32.62
N GLU A 210 -0.43 -22.42 -33.55
CA GLU A 210 -1.86 -22.62 -33.34
C GLU A 210 -2.08 -23.90 -32.52
N GLU A 211 -2.85 -23.81 -31.44
CA GLU A 211 -3.67 -24.94 -30.99
C GLU A 211 -5.10 -24.42 -30.86
N VAL A 212 -5.91 -24.85 -31.82
CA VAL A 212 -7.37 -24.73 -31.87
C VAL A 212 -7.92 -25.88 -31.05
N GLU A 213 -8.67 -25.60 -29.99
CA GLU A 213 -9.58 -26.56 -29.38
C GLU A 213 -10.99 -26.00 -29.56
N GLU A 214 -11.78 -26.75 -30.33
CA GLU A 214 -13.12 -26.44 -30.79
C GLU A 214 -14.17 -26.60 -29.68
N ASP A 215 -15.25 -25.86 -29.89
CA ASP A 215 -16.49 -25.76 -29.13
C ASP A 215 -17.14 -27.10 -28.73
N GLU A 216 -17.67 -27.15 -27.51
CA GLU A 216 -18.92 -27.88 -27.23
C GLU A 216 -19.88 -26.96 -26.46
N GLU A 217 -20.84 -26.41 -27.20
CA GLU A 217 -22.05 -25.79 -26.67
C GLU A 217 -22.99 -26.91 -26.16
N GLU A 218 -23.21 -27.02 -24.85
CA GLU A 218 -24.32 -27.83 -24.33
C GLU A 218 -25.58 -26.98 -24.17
N GLU A 219 -26.61 -27.39 -24.92
CA GLU A 219 -27.92 -26.78 -25.02
C GLU A 219 -28.73 -26.82 -23.70
N MET A 220 -29.49 -25.74 -23.56
CA MET A 220 -30.50 -25.40 -22.56
C MET A 220 -31.66 -26.42 -22.52
N MET A 221 -31.87 -27.12 -21.40
CA MET A 221 -33.16 -27.75 -21.09
C MET A 221 -34.11 -26.71 -20.50
N VAL A 222 -35.21 -26.47 -21.22
CA VAL A 222 -36.37 -25.71 -20.75
C VAL A 222 -37.30 -26.70 -20.04
N GLU A 223 -37.56 -26.51 -18.76
CA GLU A 223 -38.61 -27.22 -18.03
C GLU A 223 -39.95 -26.53 -18.34
N GLU A 224 -40.85 -27.25 -19.02
CA GLU A 224 -42.27 -26.89 -19.16
C GLU A 224 -43.00 -27.43 -17.92
N ASP A 225 -43.36 -26.54 -16.99
CA ASP A 225 -44.35 -26.82 -15.95
C ASP A 225 -45.74 -26.50 -16.52
N ASP A 226 -46.51 -27.55 -16.82
CA ASP A 226 -47.92 -27.46 -17.18
C ASP A 226 -48.77 -27.08 -15.96
N GLU A 227 -49.57 -26.03 -16.14
CA GLU A 227 -50.64 -25.58 -15.26
C GLU A 227 -51.80 -26.61 -15.26
N GLU A 228 -52.20 -27.13 -14.10
CA GLU A 228 -53.57 -27.61 -13.89
C GLU A 228 -54.28 -26.76 -12.82
N GLU A 229 -55.13 -25.85 -13.31
CA GLU A 229 -56.25 -25.30 -12.57
C GLU A 229 -57.35 -26.37 -12.48
N ASP A 230 -57.80 -26.71 -11.27
CA ASP A 230 -59.11 -27.31 -11.05
C ASP A 230 -59.83 -26.57 -9.91
N GLU A 231 -60.71 -25.69 -10.34
CA GLU A 231 -61.73 -25.00 -9.57
C GLU A 231 -62.94 -25.95 -9.40
N TYR A 232 -63.31 -26.32 -8.16
CA TYR A 232 -64.72 -26.64 -7.88
C TYR A 232 -65.10 -26.42 -6.41
N SER A 233 -66.25 -25.77 -6.27
CA SER A 233 -66.88 -25.21 -5.09
C SER A 233 -67.43 -26.24 -4.10
N ASP A 234 -67.48 -25.86 -2.81
CA ASP A 234 -68.65 -26.05 -1.93
C ASP A 234 -68.67 -24.98 -0.82
#